data_AF-A0A942HWJ9-F1
#
_entry.id   AF-A0A942HWJ9-F1
#
_cell.length_a   1.000
_cell.length_b   1.000
_cell.length_c   1.000
_cell.angle_alpha   90.00
_cell.angle_beta   90.00
_cell.angle_gamma   90.00
#
_symmetry.space_group_name_H-M   'P 1'
#
loop_
_entity.id
_entity.type
_entity.pdbx_description
1 polymer ?
#
loop_
_entity_poly.entity_id
_entity_poly.type
_entity_poly.pdbx_seq_one_letter_code
_entity_poly.pdbx_strand_id
1 'polypeptide(L)' 'MTRVCTKQQDLEMLVDELMKDQPNKNTVKKLSTKLGMNYSVDPLTQMNTVLQSMNTVYLRQQTKKELEN' A
#
# COMPACT_ATOMS: atom_id res chain seq x y z
N MET A 1 -0.48 18.55 -15.49
CA MET A 1 -0.48 17.08 -15.71
C MET A 1 -0.69 16.39 -14.37
N THR A 2 -1.93 16.04 -14.04
CA THR A 2 -2.26 15.29 -12.83
C THR A 2 -1.85 13.85 -13.07
N ARG A 3 -0.68 13.42 -12.57
CA ARG A 3 -0.29 11.99 -12.63
C ARG A 3 -1.32 11.23 -11.82
N VAL A 4 -2.16 10.46 -12.49
CA VAL A 4 -3.05 9.49 -11.85
C VAL A 4 -2.14 8.40 -11.31
N CYS A 5 -1.64 8.57 -10.07
CA CYS A 5 -0.94 7.50 -9.39
C CYS A 5 -1.92 6.33 -9.25
N THR A 6 -1.54 5.17 -9.77
CA THR A 6 -2.34 3.95 -9.59
C THR A 6 -2.24 3.51 -8.13
N LYS A 7 -3.27 2.82 -7.61
CA LYS A 7 -3.23 2.27 -6.24
C LYS A 7 -2.00 1.39 -5.98
N GLN A 8 -1.45 0.79 -7.03
CA GLN A 8 -0.22 -0.01 -6.95
C GLN A 8 1.02 0.86 -6.70
N GLN A 9 1.19 1.97 -7.41
CA GLN A 9 2.32 2.89 -7.18
C GLN A 9 2.28 3.49 -5.78
N ASP A 10 1.09 3.85 -5.29
CA ASP A 10 0.93 4.35 -3.92
C ASP A 10 1.28 3.29 -2.87
N LEU A 11 1.02 2.01 -3.17
CA LEU A 11 1.36 0.88 -2.32
C LEU A 11 2.87 0.57 -2.34
N GLU A 12 3.49 0.59 -3.51
CA GLU A 12 4.95 0.45 -3.68
C GLU A 12 5.69 1.54 -2.88
N MET A 13 5.27 2.81 -3.03
CA MET A 13 5.84 3.92 -2.25
C MET A 13 5.64 3.74 -0.73
N LEU A 14 4.53 3.15 -0.31
CA LEU A 14 4.27 2.90 1.11
C LEU A 14 5.19 1.80 1.66
N VAL A 15 5.41 0.73 0.89
CA VAL A 15 6.34 -0.34 1.26
C VAL A 15 7.76 0.18 1.31
N ASP A 16 8.20 0.93 0.29
CA ASP A 16 9.54 1.52 0.24
C ASP A 16 9.81 2.43 1.45
N GLU A 17 8.83 3.22 1.88
CA GLU A 17 8.96 4.07 3.08
C GLU A 17 9.08 3.25 4.37
N LEU A 18 8.34 2.15 4.48
CA LEU A 18 8.36 1.27 5.65
C LEU A 18 9.64 0.42 5.76
N MET A 19 10.35 0.22 4.66
CA MET A 19 11.62 -0.53 4.62
C MET A 19 12.85 0.33 4.96
N LYS A 20 12.69 1.64 5.15
CA LYS A 20 13.77 2.52 5.58
C LYS A 20 14.14 2.27 7.04
N ASP A 21 15.40 2.49 7.40
CA ASP A 21 15.87 2.45 8.80
C ASP A 21 15.07 3.40 9.72
N GLN A 22 14.64 4.54 9.17
CA GLN A 22 13.78 5.50 9.86
C GLN A 22 12.60 5.91 8.96
N PRO A 23 11.47 5.18 9.03
CA PRO A 23 10.28 5.49 8.24
C PRO A 23 9.70 6.84 8.62
N ASN A 24 9.37 7.66 7.62
CA ASN A 24 8.67 8.91 7.84
C ASN A 24 7.19 8.64 8.15
N LYS A 25 6.83 8.76 9.43
CA LYS A 25 5.46 8.54 9.93
C LYS A 25 4.40 9.36 9.20
N ASN A 26 4.73 10.59 8.76
CA ASN A 26 3.79 11.43 8.03
C ASN A 26 3.54 10.90 6.61
N THR A 27 4.60 10.43 5.95
CA THR A 27 4.49 9.79 4.63
C THR A 27 3.69 8.49 4.72
N VAL A 28 4.01 7.63 5.68
CA VAL A 28 3.30 6.36 5.93
C VAL A 28 1.81 6.62 6.20
N LYS A 29 1.49 7.56 7.08
CA LYS A 29 0.10 7.93 7.39
C LYS A 29 -0.63 8.45 6.17
N LYS A 30 -0.03 9.38 5.41
CA LYS A 30 -0.63 9.96 4.20
C LYS A 30 -0.93 8.90 3.15
N LEU A 31 0.03 8.02 2.87
CA LEU A 31 -0.12 6.94 1.90
C LEU A 31 -1.16 5.90 2.38
N SER A 32 -1.14 5.52 3.65
CA SER A 32 -2.13 4.61 4.24
C SER A 32 -3.55 5.16 4.10
N THR A 33 -3.77 6.43 4.47
CA THR A 33 -5.07 7.09 4.31
C THR A 33 -5.48 7.17 2.84
N LYS A 34 -4.56 7.50 1.93
CA LYS A 34 -4.83 7.55 0.49
C LYS A 34 -5.27 6.20 -0.07
N LEU A 35 -4.69 5.12 0.44
CA LEU A 35 -5.02 3.74 0.06
C LEU A 35 -6.26 3.18 0.77
N GLY A 36 -6.85 3.92 1.71
CA GLY A 36 -7.97 3.48 2.53
C GLY A 36 -7.59 2.45 3.59
N MET A 37 -6.31 2.41 3.98
CA MET A 37 -5.78 1.53 5.03
C MET A 37 -5.87 2.19 6.39
N ASN A 38 -6.11 1.38 7.41
CA ASN A 38 -6.08 1.86 8.79
C ASN A 38 -4.62 2.11 9.20
N TYR A 39 -4.30 3.32 9.62
CA TYR A 39 -2.96 3.66 10.08
C TYR A 39 -2.78 3.25 11.55
N SER A 40 -1.66 2.59 11.85
CA SER A 40 -1.22 2.29 13.22
C SER A 40 0.11 2.97 13.52
N VAL A 41 0.26 3.45 14.76
CA VAL A 41 1.54 3.93 15.29
C VAL A 41 2.48 2.78 15.67
N ASP A 42 1.93 1.59 15.90
CA ASP A 42 2.70 0.37 16.13
C ASP A 42 3.23 -0.17 14.78
N PRO A 43 4.57 -0.27 14.61
CA PRO A 43 5.16 -0.66 13.33
C PRO A 43 4.75 -2.06 12.85
N LEU A 44 4.58 -3.02 13.75
CA LEU A 44 4.21 -4.39 13.39
C LEU A 44 2.75 -4.46 12.90
N THR A 45 1.84 -3.79 13.60
CA THR A 45 0.44 -3.66 13.19
C THR A 45 0.32 -2.92 11.86
N GLN A 46 1.11 -1.86 11.66
CA GLN A 46 1.14 -1.12 10.41
C GLN A 46 1.63 -2.02 9.26
N MET A 47 2.72 -2.76 9.46
CA MET A 47 3.26 -3.68 8.45
C MET A 47 2.26 -4.80 8.09
N ASN A 48 1.61 -5.40 9.09
CA ASN A 48 0.57 -6.41 8.86
C ASN A 48 -0.58 -5.87 8.01
N THR A 49 -1.03 -4.65 8.27
CA THR A 49 -2.08 -3.98 7.49
C THR A 49 -1.66 -3.78 6.03
N VAL A 50 -0.40 -3.37 5.80
CA VAL A 50 0.16 -3.19 4.45
C VAL A 50 0.22 -4.53 3.71
N LEU A 51 0.73 -5.59 4.34
CA LEU A 51 0.84 -6.92 3.75
C LEU A 51 -0.53 -7.50 3.36
N GLN A 52 -1.54 -7.38 4.23
CA GLN A 52 -2.91 -7.80 3.92
C GLN A 52 -3.49 -7.05 2.73
N SER A 53 -3.20 -5.76 2.64
CA SER A 53 -3.65 -4.93 1.52
C SER A 53 -2.95 -5.28 0.22
N MET A 54 -1.65 -5.61 0.25
CA MET A 54 -0.92 -6.11 -0.91
C MET A 54 -1.53 -7.39 -1.45
N ASN A 55 -1.83 -8.36 -0.58
CA ASN A 55 -2.52 -9.59 -1.00
C ASN A 55 -3.85 -9.28 -1.68
N THR A 56 -4.63 -8.33 -1.16
CA THR A 56 -5.93 -7.98 -1.75
C THR A 56 -5.80 -7.31 -3.12
N VAL A 57 -4.83 -6.41 -3.30
CA VAL A 57 -4.61 -5.71 -4.57
C VAL A 57 -4.04 -6.67 -5.62
N TYR A 58 -3.06 -7.50 -5.25
CA TYR A 58 -2.38 -8.41 -6.16
C TYR A 58 -3.30 -9.56 -6.60
N LEU A 59 -4.03 -10.18 -5.66
CA LEU A 59 -4.95 -11.28 -5.98
C LEU A 59 -6.09 -10.82 -6.88
N ARG A 60 -6.71 -9.65 -6.64
CA ARG A 60 -7.78 -9.13 -7.49
C ARG A 60 -7.33 -8.82 -8.93
N GLN A 61 -6.06 -8.46 -9.12
CA GLN A 61 -5.51 -8.26 -10.46
C GLN A 61 -5.28 -9.58 -11.18
N GLN A 62 -4.82 -10.61 -10.47
CA GLN A 62 -4.65 -11.95 -11.03
C GLN A 62 -6.00 -12.55 -11.45
N THR A 63 -7.04 -12.44 -10.60
CA THR A 63 -8.39 -12.93 -10.96
C THR A 63 -8.97 -12.20 -12.17
N LYS A 64 -8.69 -10.89 -12.33
CA LYS A 64 -9.12 -10.13 -13.52
C LYS A 64 -8.43 -10.58 -14.79
N LYS A 65 -7.11 -10.82 -14.75
CA LYS A 65 -6.37 -11.32 -15.91
C LYS A 65 -6.79 -12.73 -16.32
N GLU A 66 -7.16 -13.58 -15.37
CA GLU A 66 -7.66 -14.93 -15.64
C GLU A 66 -9.08 -14.93 -16.22
N LEU A 67 -9.91 -13.93 -15.92
CA LEU A 67 -11.26 -13.77 -16.48
C LEU A 67 -11.31 -13.06 -17.85
N GLU A 68 -10.22 -12.40 -18.25
CA GLU A 68 -10.09 -11.71 -19.55
C GLU A 68 -9.47 -12.62 -20.65
N ASN A 69 -9.17 -13.89 -20.34
CA ASN A 69 -8.62 -14.90 -21.26
C ASN A 69 -9.64 -15.98 -21.65
#